data_AF-A0AAJ2BXL7-F1
#
_entry.id   AF-A0AAJ2BXL7-F1
#
_cell.length_a   1.000
_cell.length_b   1.000
_cell.length_c   1.000
_cell.angle_alpha   90.00
_cell.angle_beta   90.00
_cell.angle_gamma   90.00
#
_symmetry.space_group_name_H-M   'P 1'
#
loop_
_entity.id
_entity.type
_entity.pdbx_description
1 polymer ?
#
loop_
_entity_poly.entity_id
_entity_poly.type
_entity_poly.pdbx_seq_one_letter_code
_entity_poly.pdbx_strand_id
1 'polypeptide(L)'
;MTLATRSSHWYLVQTKPNQEVRAEENLSRQGFVCFRPQRERQAAGRSRVATQESLFPGYLFIHLNDVNDNWYPIRSTRGVNRIVSFGAQPTAVGEDIIDAIRQRLATPVEAPPAHQPGAAVRVQYSPELEMDAVFLSPDGNERAIILLRILQREQRVSVALDQLSAATPANQRLRA
;
A
#
# COMPACT_ATOMS: atom_id res chain seq x y z
N MET A 1 15.20 24.06 21.91
CA MET A 1 13.91 23.39 22.17
C MET A 1 13.39 22.90 20.83
N THR A 2 13.70 21.65 20.47
CA THR A 2 13.52 21.11 19.12
C THR A 2 12.04 20.84 18.89
N LEU A 3 11.47 21.46 17.86
CA LEU A 3 10.09 21.22 17.44
C LEU A 3 9.98 19.77 16.96
N ALA A 4 9.36 18.90 17.75
CA ALA A 4 8.96 17.58 17.27
C ALA A 4 8.01 17.78 16.09
N THR A 5 8.47 17.43 14.89
CA THR A 5 7.65 17.38 13.68
C THR A 5 6.45 16.49 13.98
N ARG A 6 5.25 17.06 13.98
CA ARG A 6 3.99 16.33 14.14
C ARG A 6 3.75 15.53 12.86
N SER A 7 4.40 14.38 12.73
CA SER A 7 4.24 13.52 11.59
C SER A 7 3.11 12.52 11.85
N SER A 8 2.05 12.64 11.05
CA SER A 8 1.11 11.54 10.85
C SER A 8 1.45 10.86 9.55
N HIS A 9 1.35 9.54 9.53
CA HIS A 9 1.64 8.73 8.35
C HIS A 9 0.56 7.68 8.17
N TRP A 10 0.45 7.16 6.94
CA TRP A 10 -0.34 5.98 6.69
C TRP A 10 0.47 4.73 7.00
N TYR A 11 -0.20 3.71 7.51
CA TYR A 11 0.39 2.40 7.78
C TYR A 11 -0.50 1.33 7.19
N LEU A 12 0.12 0.23 6.77
CA LEU A 12 -0.61 -0.91 6.23
C LEU A 12 -1.00 -1.87 7.37
N VAL A 13 -2.29 -2.19 7.47
CA VAL A 13 -2.83 -3.17 8.39
C VAL A 13 -3.19 -4.43 7.61
N GLN A 14 -2.62 -5.56 8.02
CA GLN A 14 -3.08 -6.85 7.58
C GLN A 14 -4.29 -7.28 8.42
N THR A 15 -5.37 -7.64 7.77
CA THR A 15 -6.61 -8.11 8.40
C THR A 15 -6.62 -9.63 8.45
N LYS A 16 -7.56 -10.18 9.24
CA LYS A 16 -7.90 -11.60 9.17
C LYS A 16 -8.60 -11.88 7.83
N PRO A 17 -8.50 -13.11 7.28
CA PRO A 17 -9.12 -13.45 6.01
C PRO A 17 -10.61 -13.09 5.97
N ASN A 18 -11.02 -12.32 4.95
CA ASN A 18 -12.41 -11.88 4.71
C ASN A 18 -13.01 -11.05 5.86
N GLN A 19 -12.18 -10.36 6.65
CA GLN A 19 -12.63 -9.52 7.77
C GLN A 19 -12.20 -8.07 7.63
N GLU A 20 -11.93 -7.61 6.41
CA GLU A 20 -11.47 -6.26 6.13
C GLU A 20 -12.51 -5.23 6.57
N VAL A 21 -13.79 -5.47 6.23
CA VAL A 21 -14.92 -4.63 6.65
C VAL A 21 -15.04 -4.58 8.17
N ARG A 22 -14.92 -5.74 8.83
CA ARG A 22 -15.00 -5.82 10.29
C ARG A 22 -13.83 -5.09 10.96
N ALA A 23 -12.63 -5.20 10.41
CA ALA A 23 -11.45 -4.51 10.90
C ALA A 23 -11.63 -2.99 10.79
N GLU A 24 -12.03 -2.52 9.62
CA GLU A 24 -12.32 -1.10 9.33
C GLU A 24 -13.35 -0.53 10.30
N GLU A 25 -14.49 -1.20 10.49
CA GLU A 25 -15.52 -0.75 11.44
C GLU A 25 -15.01 -0.64 12.87
N ASN A 26 -14.27 -1.64 13.36
CA ASN A 26 -13.81 -1.65 14.75
C ASN A 26 -12.67 -0.65 14.99
N LEU A 27 -11.82 -0.42 14.00
CA LEU A 27 -10.79 0.62 14.05
C LEU A 27 -11.43 2.01 14.01
N SER A 28 -12.41 2.23 13.13
CA SER A 28 -13.16 3.49 13.05
C SER A 28 -13.90 3.80 14.34
N ARG A 29 -14.53 2.79 14.98
CA ARG A 29 -15.16 2.93 16.30
C ARG A 29 -14.19 3.32 17.41
N GLN A 30 -12.90 3.01 17.26
CA GLN A 30 -11.85 3.42 18.19
C GLN A 30 -11.29 4.82 17.89
N GLY A 31 -11.81 5.49 16.85
CA GLY A 31 -11.40 6.83 16.45
C GLY A 31 -10.25 6.88 15.44
N PHE A 32 -9.81 5.73 14.93
CA PHE A 32 -8.78 5.71 13.90
C PHE A 32 -9.35 6.08 12.53
N VAL A 33 -8.58 6.82 11.75
CA VAL A 33 -8.89 7.08 10.35
C VAL A 33 -8.40 5.89 9.52
N CYS A 34 -9.32 5.22 8.85
CA CYS A 34 -9.02 4.08 7.99
C CYS A 34 -9.32 4.41 6.52
N PHE A 35 -8.56 3.77 5.63
CA PHE A 35 -8.81 3.78 4.21
C PHE A 35 -8.70 2.36 3.67
N ARG A 36 -9.84 1.80 3.25
CA ARG A 36 -9.89 0.55 2.52
C ARG A 36 -10.24 0.84 1.05
N PRO A 37 -9.30 0.68 0.12
CA PRO A 37 -9.56 0.83 -1.30
C PRO A 37 -10.62 -0.18 -1.76
N GLN A 38 -11.71 0.30 -2.36
CA GLN A 38 -12.82 -0.53 -2.83
C GLN A 38 -13.14 -0.26 -4.30
N ARG A 39 -13.63 -1.29 -4.99
CA ARG A 39 -14.19 -1.19 -6.34
C ARG A 39 -15.57 -1.82 -6.40
N GLU A 40 -16.45 -1.23 -7.20
CA GLU A 40 -17.71 -1.86 -7.54
C GLU A 40 -17.46 -3.08 -8.42
N ARG A 41 -17.87 -4.24 -7.92
CA ARG A 41 -17.97 -5.45 -8.73
C ARG A 41 -19.38 -5.51 -9.30
N GLN A 42 -19.51 -5.40 -10.61
CA GLN A 42 -20.77 -5.71 -11.27
C GLN A 42 -21.05 -7.20 -11.10
N ALA A 43 -22.16 -7.54 -10.43
CA ALA A 43 -22.55 -8.92 -10.22
C ALA A 43 -22.91 -9.56 -11.57
N ALA A 44 -22.27 -10.68 -11.90
CA ALA A 44 -22.72 -11.51 -13.01
C ALA A 44 -23.99 -12.27 -12.58
N GLY A 45 -25.17 -11.85 -13.06
CA GLY A 45 -26.43 -12.57 -12.84
C GLY A 45 -27.66 -11.69 -12.58
N ARG A 46 -28.81 -12.33 -12.31
CA ARG A 46 -30.13 -11.69 -12.13
C ARG A 46 -30.28 -10.86 -10.84
N SER A 47 -29.36 -10.96 -9.88
CA SER A 47 -29.39 -10.17 -8.65
C SER A 47 -28.43 -8.99 -8.75
N ARG A 48 -28.97 -7.81 -9.10
CA ARG A 48 -28.23 -6.56 -9.31
C ARG A 48 -27.86 -5.84 -8.01
N VAL A 49 -27.21 -6.54 -7.08
CA VAL A 49 -26.58 -5.84 -5.94
C VAL A 49 -25.12 -5.63 -6.31
N ALA A 50 -24.74 -4.38 -6.57
CA ALA A 50 -23.34 -4.00 -6.71
C ALA A 50 -22.64 -4.29 -5.38
N THR A 51 -21.71 -5.24 -5.37
CA THR A 51 -20.92 -5.55 -4.18
C THR A 51 -19.62 -4.79 -4.26
N GLN A 52 -19.27 -4.06 -3.21
CA GLN A 52 -17.99 -3.39 -3.10
C GLN A 52 -16.91 -4.41 -2.71
N GLU A 53 -16.00 -4.72 -3.64
CA GLU A 53 -14.87 -5.61 -3.40
C GLU A 53 -13.67 -4.79 -2.94
N SER A 54 -12.96 -5.24 -1.90
CA SER A 54 -11.68 -4.63 -1.51
C SER A 54 -10.65 -4.82 -2.63
N LEU A 55 -9.96 -3.75 -3.01
CA LEU A 55 -8.89 -3.79 -4.02
C LEU A 55 -7.70 -4.65 -3.54
N PHE A 56 -7.46 -4.65 -2.24
CA PHE A 56 -6.41 -5.40 -1.56
C PHE A 56 -7.02 -6.31 -0.48
N PRO A 57 -7.58 -7.47 -0.84
CA PRO A 57 -8.10 -8.41 0.16
C PRO A 57 -7.08 -8.75 1.23
N GLY A 58 -7.51 -8.80 2.48
CA GLY A 58 -6.62 -8.99 3.63
C GLY A 58 -5.85 -7.74 4.09
N TYR A 59 -6.06 -6.57 3.49
CA TYR A 59 -5.35 -5.33 3.87
C TYR A 59 -6.26 -4.09 3.89
N LEU A 60 -5.88 -3.12 4.73
CA LEU A 60 -6.39 -1.75 4.73
C LEU A 60 -5.30 -0.80 5.20
N PHE A 61 -5.47 0.49 4.94
CA PHE A 61 -4.57 1.54 5.43
C PHE A 61 -5.17 2.21 6.67
N ILE A 62 -4.31 2.60 7.60
CA ILE A 62 -4.67 3.34 8.81
C ILE A 62 -3.77 4.57 8.92
N HIS A 63 -4.35 5.74 9.19
CA HIS A 63 -3.60 6.97 9.37
C HIS A 63 -3.36 7.19 10.86
N LEU A 64 -2.10 7.28 11.26
CA LEU A 64 -1.69 7.36 12.66
C LEU A 64 -0.73 8.53 12.86
N ASN A 65 -0.93 9.24 13.96
CA ASN A 65 -0.01 10.22 14.49
C ASN A 65 0.97 9.58 15.48
N ASP A 66 2.27 9.80 15.30
CA ASP A 66 3.31 9.19 16.15
C ASP A 66 3.25 9.65 17.62
N VAL A 67 2.63 10.80 17.91
CA VAL A 67 2.61 11.41 19.24
C VAL A 67 1.25 11.28 19.93
N ASN A 68 0.17 11.47 19.18
CA ASN A 68 -1.17 11.62 19.75
C ASN A 68 -1.98 10.31 19.75
N ASP A 69 -1.66 9.37 18.87
CA ASP A 69 -2.44 8.15 18.75
C ASP A 69 -1.87 7.04 19.63
N ASN A 70 -2.77 6.27 20.24
CA ASN A 70 -2.40 5.06 20.96
C ASN A 70 -2.46 3.87 19.99
N TRP A 71 -1.30 3.34 19.61
CA TRP A 71 -1.20 2.23 18.66
C TRP A 71 -1.50 0.86 19.27
N TYR A 72 -1.43 0.75 20.61
CA TYR A 72 -1.55 -0.52 21.33
C TYR A 72 -2.86 -1.29 21.02
N PRO A 73 -4.04 -0.65 20.96
CA PRO A 73 -5.31 -1.34 20.71
C PRO A 73 -5.44 -1.93 19.30
N ILE A 74 -4.66 -1.45 18.33
CA ILE A 74 -4.77 -1.88 16.92
C ILE A 74 -4.54 -3.40 16.81
N ARG A 75 -3.54 -3.93 17.54
CA ARG A 75 -3.18 -5.36 17.50
C ARG A 75 -4.23 -6.28 18.12
N SER A 76 -5.04 -5.76 19.04
CA SER A 76 -6.13 -6.50 19.69
C SER A 76 -7.50 -6.20 19.06
N THR A 77 -7.54 -5.36 18.02
CA THR A 77 -8.78 -5.00 17.34
C THR A 77 -9.37 -6.18 16.57
N ARG A 78 -10.69 -6.40 16.71
CA ARG A 78 -11.40 -7.47 16.01
C ARG A 78 -11.31 -7.30 14.50
N GLY A 79 -10.81 -8.32 13.81
CA GLY A 79 -10.59 -8.29 12.36
C GLY A 79 -9.17 -7.93 11.94
N VAL A 80 -8.35 -7.37 12.86
CA VAL A 80 -6.94 -7.10 12.60
C VAL A 80 -6.11 -8.36 12.86
N ASN A 81 -5.10 -8.59 12.02
CA ASN A 81 -4.05 -9.57 12.24
C ASN A 81 -2.79 -8.89 12.78
N ARG A 82 -2.26 -7.91 12.06
CA ARG A 82 -1.08 -7.14 12.46
C ARG A 82 -0.95 -5.84 11.67
N ILE A 83 -0.14 -4.92 12.17
CA ILE A 83 0.43 -3.84 11.36
C ILE A 83 1.61 -4.43 10.58
N VAL A 84 1.72 -4.08 9.30
CA VAL A 84 2.80 -4.57 8.42
C VAL A 84 4.08 -3.80 8.73
N SER A 85 5.17 -4.55 8.87
CA SER A 85 6.52 -4.04 9.13
C SER A 85 7.53 -4.74 8.22
N PHE A 86 8.45 -3.98 7.66
CA PHE A 86 9.64 -4.50 6.97
C PHE A 86 10.86 -4.29 7.88
N GLY A 87 11.01 -5.19 8.85
CA GLY A 87 12.02 -5.07 9.92
C GLY A 87 11.35 -4.87 11.27
N ALA A 88 12.00 -4.08 12.14
CA ALA A 88 11.58 -3.91 13.53
C ALA A 88 10.42 -2.92 13.73
N GLN A 89 10.23 -1.97 12.82
CA GLN A 89 9.24 -0.89 12.93
C GLN A 89 8.13 -1.03 11.89
N PRO A 90 6.89 -0.60 12.21
CA PRO A 90 5.83 -0.44 11.22
C PRO A 90 6.28 0.37 10.01
N THR A 91 5.91 -0.09 8.82
CA THR A 91 6.29 0.60 7.59
C THR A 91 5.30 1.73 7.32
N ALA A 92 5.78 2.97 7.34
CA ALA A 92 5.02 4.12 6.87
C ALA A 92 4.81 4.01 5.35
N VAL A 93 3.62 4.36 4.90
CA VAL A 93 3.21 4.45 3.50
C VAL A 93 3.15 5.92 3.14
N GLY A 94 3.81 6.31 2.05
CA GLY A 94 3.77 7.69 1.56
C GLY A 94 2.35 8.16 1.24
N GLU A 95 2.06 9.44 1.51
CA GLU A 95 0.76 10.04 1.16
C GLU A 95 0.55 10.01 -0.37
N ASP A 96 1.62 10.12 -1.15
CA ASP A 96 1.63 10.01 -2.60
C ASP A 96 1.08 8.67 -3.11
N ILE A 97 1.39 7.56 -2.44
CA ILE A 97 0.83 6.24 -2.77
C ILE A 97 -0.67 6.20 -2.46
N ILE A 98 -1.07 6.72 -1.31
CA ILE A 98 -2.49 6.76 -0.91
C ILE A 98 -3.28 7.62 -1.89
N ASP A 99 -2.75 8.77 -2.28
CA ASP A 99 -3.34 9.66 -3.25
C ASP A 99 -3.37 9.06 -4.66
N ALA A 100 -2.32 8.35 -5.09
CA ALA A 100 -2.32 7.61 -6.35
C ALA A 100 -3.43 6.54 -6.36
N ILE A 101 -3.62 5.81 -5.26
CA ILE A 101 -4.73 4.84 -5.12
C ILE A 101 -6.08 5.57 -5.24
N ARG A 102 -6.26 6.67 -4.50
CA ARG A 102 -7.51 7.46 -4.53
C ARG A 102 -7.82 7.99 -5.93
N GLN A 103 -6.86 8.60 -6.60
CA GLN A 103 -7.00 9.14 -7.96
C GLN A 103 -7.36 8.04 -8.97
N ARG A 104 -6.73 6.87 -8.84
CA ARG A 104 -6.99 5.74 -9.72
C ARG A 104 -8.33 5.07 -9.47
N LEU A 105 -8.85 5.13 -8.24
CA LEU A 105 -10.22 4.72 -7.93
C LEU A 105 -11.28 5.73 -8.41
N ALA A 106 -10.96 7.02 -8.40
CA ALA A 106 -11.85 8.07 -8.91
C ALA A 106 -11.95 8.06 -10.44
N THR A 107 -10.92 7.57 -11.13
CA THR A 107 -10.89 7.45 -12.59
C THR A 107 -11.50 6.12 -13.00
N PRO A 108 -12.54 6.09 -13.86
CA PRO A 108 -13.02 4.85 -14.46
C PRO A 108 -11.88 4.22 -15.25
N VAL A 109 -11.38 3.07 -14.79
CA VAL A 109 -10.38 2.32 -15.55
C VAL A 109 -11.11 1.60 -16.67
N GLU A 110 -10.96 2.09 -17.90
CA GLU A 110 -11.13 1.23 -19.07
C GLU A 110 -10.14 0.06 -18.89
N ALA A 111 -10.66 -1.15 -18.78
CA ALA A 111 -9.81 -2.34 -18.78
C ALA A 111 -8.90 -2.25 -20.01
N PRO A 112 -7.57 -2.35 -19.87
CA PRO A 112 -6.73 -2.32 -21.05
C PRO A 112 -7.13 -3.47 -21.96
N PRO A 113 -7.00 -3.29 -23.29
CA PRO A 113 -7.28 -4.35 -24.23
C PRO A 113 -6.50 -5.59 -23.81
N ALA A 114 -7.21 -6.72 -23.69
CA ALA A 114 -6.63 -8.00 -23.30
C ALA A 114 -5.36 -8.25 -24.13
N HIS A 115 -4.20 -8.15 -23.48
CA HIS A 115 -2.94 -8.41 -24.17
C HIS A 115 -2.93 -9.89 -24.58
N GLN A 116 -2.71 -10.14 -25.86
CA GLN A 116 -2.61 -11.49 -26.37
C GLN A 116 -1.41 -12.21 -25.72
N PRO A 117 -1.55 -13.48 -25.31
CA PRO A 117 -0.43 -14.27 -24.85
C PRO A 117 0.70 -14.25 -25.89
N GLY A 118 1.88 -13.74 -25.53
CA GLY A 118 3.07 -13.72 -26.40
C GLY A 118 3.56 -12.34 -26.84
N ALA A 119 2.86 -11.25 -26.51
CA ALA A 119 3.36 -9.91 -26.78
C ALA A 119 4.50 -9.52 -25.81
N ALA A 120 5.67 -9.17 -26.36
CA ALA A 120 6.78 -8.64 -25.58
C ALA A 120 6.47 -7.20 -25.15
N VAL A 121 5.91 -7.03 -23.95
CA VAL A 121 5.65 -5.72 -23.37
C VAL A 121 6.88 -5.28 -22.58
N ARG A 122 7.53 -4.19 -23.02
CA ARG A 122 8.61 -3.55 -22.26
C ARG A 122 7.98 -2.56 -21.28
N VAL A 123 7.78 -3.02 -20.05
CA VAL A 123 7.24 -2.25 -18.92
C VAL A 123 8.37 -1.38 -18.37
N GLN A 124 8.33 -0.06 -18.62
CA GLN A 124 9.26 0.91 -18.02
C GLN A 124 8.82 1.17 -16.57
N TYR A 125 9.55 0.61 -15.60
CA TYR A 125 9.20 0.70 -14.17
C TYR A 125 9.17 2.15 -13.66
N SER A 126 7.97 2.68 -13.46
CA SER A 126 7.71 3.88 -12.66
C SER A 126 6.65 3.57 -11.59
N PRO A 127 6.54 4.36 -10.49
CA PRO A 127 5.51 4.14 -9.46
C PRO A 127 4.11 4.07 -10.07
N GLU A 128 3.82 4.86 -11.11
CA GLU A 128 2.53 4.85 -11.81
C GLU A 128 2.28 3.50 -12.50
N LEU A 129 3.30 2.92 -13.15
CA LEU A 129 3.16 1.64 -13.84
C LEU A 129 3.08 0.45 -12.87
N GLU A 130 3.74 0.53 -11.71
CA GLU A 130 3.58 -0.44 -10.61
C GLU A 130 2.16 -0.39 -10.02
N MET A 131 1.67 0.82 -9.77
CA MET A 131 0.28 1.05 -9.35
C MET A 131 -0.69 0.54 -10.42
N ASP A 132 -0.44 0.77 -11.69
CA ASP A 132 -1.26 0.20 -12.76
C ASP A 132 -1.23 -1.33 -12.74
N ALA A 133 -0.07 -1.95 -12.58
CA ALA A 133 0.03 -3.41 -12.46
C ALA A 133 -0.82 -3.96 -11.30
N VAL A 134 -0.89 -3.25 -10.17
CA VAL A 134 -1.82 -3.56 -9.07
C VAL A 134 -3.27 -3.52 -9.55
N PHE A 135 -3.69 -2.54 -10.34
CA PHE A 135 -5.09 -2.46 -10.78
C PHE A 135 -5.45 -3.44 -11.91
N LEU A 136 -4.46 -3.95 -12.64
CA LEU A 136 -4.62 -4.90 -13.74
C LEU A 136 -4.72 -6.36 -13.31
N SER A 137 -4.12 -6.73 -12.18
CA SER A 137 -4.22 -8.11 -11.72
C SER A 137 -5.69 -8.44 -11.36
N PRO A 138 -6.28 -9.48 -11.98
CA PRO A 138 -7.66 -9.84 -11.75
C PRO A 138 -7.87 -10.52 -10.39
N ASP A 139 -6.80 -11.02 -9.76
CA ASP A 139 -6.84 -11.71 -8.48
C ASP A 139 -6.51 -10.78 -7.32
N GLY A 140 -7.33 -10.78 -6.27
CA GLY A 140 -7.10 -9.95 -5.09
C GLY A 140 -5.82 -10.26 -4.32
N ASN A 141 -5.45 -11.54 -4.21
CA ASN A 141 -4.29 -11.93 -3.45
C ASN A 141 -2.99 -11.55 -4.18
N GLU A 142 -2.95 -11.71 -5.50
CA GLU A 142 -1.85 -11.22 -6.34
C GLU A 142 -1.71 -9.69 -6.26
N ARG A 143 -2.81 -8.93 -6.31
CA ARG A 143 -2.81 -7.47 -6.07
C ARG A 143 -2.17 -7.09 -4.74
N ALA A 144 -2.52 -7.82 -3.68
CA ALA A 144 -1.95 -7.60 -2.35
C ALA A 144 -0.43 -7.88 -2.31
N ILE A 145 0.03 -8.92 -3.00
CA ILE A 145 1.46 -9.23 -3.12
C ILE A 145 2.19 -8.12 -3.87
N ILE A 146 1.63 -7.60 -4.96
CA ILE A 146 2.22 -6.50 -5.74
C ILE A 146 2.33 -5.25 -4.85
N LEU A 147 1.27 -4.86 -4.14
CA LEU A 147 1.29 -3.74 -3.20
C LEU A 147 2.45 -3.88 -2.19
N LEU A 148 2.59 -5.05 -1.56
CA LEU A 148 3.65 -5.28 -0.59
C LEU A 148 5.05 -5.15 -1.20
N ARG A 149 5.25 -5.56 -2.46
CA ARG A 149 6.51 -5.39 -3.17
C ARG A 149 6.83 -3.92 -3.44
N ILE A 150 5.83 -3.14 -3.84
CA ILE A 150 5.95 -1.69 -4.05
C ILE A 150 6.40 -1.00 -2.75
N LEU A 151 5.65 -1.24 -1.67
CA LEU A 151 5.95 -0.66 -0.35
C LEU A 151 7.33 -1.07 0.17
N GLN A 152 7.75 -2.32 -0.06
CA GLN A 152 9.08 -2.79 0.32
C GLN A 152 10.18 -2.12 -0.51
N ARG A 153 9.94 -1.86 -1.80
CA ARG A 153 10.90 -1.18 -2.69
C ARG A 153 11.07 0.27 -2.27
N GLU A 154 9.99 1.00 -2.05
CA GLU A 154 10.02 2.40 -1.60
C GLU A 154 10.82 2.55 -0.30
N GLN A 155 10.61 1.66 0.68
CA GLN A 155 11.37 1.67 1.93
C GLN A 155 12.88 1.51 1.74
N ARG A 156 13.33 0.78 0.71
CA ARG A 156 14.78 0.64 0.39
C ARG A 156 15.36 1.88 -0.30
N VAL A 157 14.51 2.71 -0.89
CA VAL A 157 14.91 3.91 -1.65
C VAL A 157 14.78 5.19 -0.81
N SER A 158 13.87 5.21 0.16
CA SER A 158 13.67 6.33 1.09
C SER A 158 14.77 6.41 2.14
N VAL A 159 15.88 7.07 1.80
CA VAL A 159 16.92 7.48 2.75
C VAL A 159 17.12 8.97 2.61
N ALA A 160 17.17 9.69 3.72
CA ALA A 160 17.42 11.12 3.70
C ALA A 160 18.83 11.40 3.15
N LEU A 161 18.93 12.38 2.24
CA LEU A 161 20.17 12.67 1.50
C LEU A 161 21.32 13.14 2.40
N ASP A 162 20.99 13.71 3.56
CA ASP A 162 21.93 14.10 4.62
C ASP A 162 22.63 12.91 5.29
N GLN A 163 22.15 11.67 5.05
CA GLN A 163 22.77 10.42 5.49
C GLN A 163 23.52 9.68 4.38
N LEU A 164 23.51 10.20 3.16
CA LEU A 164 24.24 9.61 2.02
C LEU A 164 25.60 10.31 1.88
N SER A 165 26.65 9.75 2.46
CA SER A 165 28.03 10.17 2.17
C SER A 165 28.51 9.53 0.86
N ALA A 166 29.15 10.31 0.00
CA ALA A 166 29.76 9.80 -1.22
C ALA A 166 30.74 8.66 -0.89
N ALA A 167 30.55 7.50 -1.53
CA ALA A 167 31.55 6.45 -1.52
C ALA A 167 32.77 6.98 -2.30
N THR A 168 33.88 7.23 -1.60
CA THR A 168 35.17 7.50 -2.24
C THR A 168 35.51 6.30 -3.12
N PRO A 169 35.66 6.47 -4.45
CA PRO A 169 36.02 5.35 -5.30
C PRO A 169 37.39 4.82 -4.86
N ALA A 170 37.43 3.53 -4.49
CA ALA A 170 38.66 2.84 -4.20
C ALA A 170 39.52 2.85 -5.47
N ASN A 171 40.58 3.64 -5.42
CA ASN A 171 41.52 3.89 -6.49
C ASN A 171 42.00 2.57 -7.10
N GLN A 172 41.64 2.34 -8.37
CA GLN A 172 42.12 1.22 -9.16
C GLN A 172 43.62 1.45 -9.40
N ARG A 173 44.47 0.83 -8.57
CA ARG A 173 45.91 0.77 -8.83
C ARG A 173 46.15 -0.21 -9.99
N LEU A 174 46.10 0.33 -11.21
CA LEU A 174 46.86 -0.18 -12.33
C LEU A 174 48.34 0.11 -12.08
N ARG A 175 49.12 -0.92 -11.73
CA ARG A 175 50.58 -1.00 -11.88
C ARG A 175 50.93 -2.48 -11.93
N ALA A 176 51.76 -3.01 -12.82
CA ALA A 176 52.38 -2.58 -14.06
C ALA A 176 52.75 -3.91 -14.76
#